data_AF-Q0UG66-F1
#
_entry.id   AF-Q0UG66-F1
#
_cell.length_a   1.000
_cell.length_b   1.000
_cell.length_c   1.000
_cell.angle_alpha   90.00
_cell.angle_beta   90.00
_cell.angle_gamma   90.00
#
_symmetry.space_group_name_H-M   'P 1'
#
loop_
_entity.id
_entity.type
_entity.pdbx_description
1 polymer ?
#
loop_
_entity_poly.entity_id
_entity_poly.type
_entity_poly.pdbx_seq_one_letter_code
_entity_poly.pdbx_strand_id
1 'polypeptide(L)' 'MFTISEESKERIARIIDVSRVAIHYGYLPLILYLGYARSEPKPSLIRLFSPLA' A
#
# COMPACT_ATOMS: atom_id res chain seq x y z
N MET A 1 30.63 6.83 -17.55
CA MET A 1 29.73 5.74 -17.13
C MET A 1 29.51 5.88 -15.63
N PHE A 2 28.31 6.25 -15.16
CA PHE A 2 28.03 6.29 -13.73
C PHE A 2 27.90 4.86 -13.22
N THR A 3 28.96 4.36 -12.57
CA THR A 3 28.93 3.07 -11.90
C THR A 3 28.32 3.29 -10.52
N ILE A 4 27.10 2.80 -10.33
CA ILE A 4 26.46 2.79 -9.01
C ILE A 4 27.34 1.91 -8.11
N SER A 5 27.75 2.42 -6.94
CA SER A 5 28.56 1.64 -5.99
C SER A 5 27.80 0.38 -5.57
N GLU A 6 28.51 -0.72 -5.30
CA GLU A 6 27.88 -1.98 -4.87
C GLU A 6 27.04 -1.79 -3.59
N GLU A 7 27.50 -0.93 -2.67
CA GLU A 7 26.74 -0.50 -1.49
C GLU A 7 25.39 0.16 -1.86
N SER A 8 25.39 1.04 -2.85
CA SER A 8 24.16 1.70 -3.32
C SER A 8 23.20 0.71 -3.97
N LYS A 9 23.72 -0.28 -4.72
CA LYS A 9 22.89 -1.34 -5.31
C LYS A 9 22.24 -2.21 -4.24
N GLU A 10 23.00 -2.64 -3.23
CA GLU A 10 22.49 -3.44 -2.13
C GLU A 10 21.41 -2.68 -1.34
N ARG A 11 21.62 -1.39 -1.11
CA ARG A 11 20.64 -0.54 -0.43
C ARG A 11 19.34 -0.41 -1.23
N ILE A 12 19.43 -0.22 -2.54
CA ILE A 12 18.26 -0.15 -3.43
C ILE A 12 17.53 -1.49 -3.44
N ALA A 13 18.24 -2.62 -3.55
CA ALA A 13 17.64 -3.95 -3.50
C ALA A 13 16.85 -4.16 -2.20
N ARG A 14 17.46 -3.81 -1.06
CA ARG A 14 16.80 -3.89 0.25
C ARG A 14 15.54 -3.03 0.35
N ILE A 15 15.57 -1.82 -0.19
CA ILE A 15 14.39 -0.94 -0.22
C ILE A 15 13.30 -1.57 -1.07
N ILE A 16 13.62 -2.08 -2.25
CA ILE A 16 12.67 -2.72 -3.16
C ILE A 16 12.00 -3.94 -2.48
N ASP A 17 12.76 -4.75 -1.76
CA ASP A 17 12.23 -5.93 -1.06
C ASP A 17 11.23 -5.52 0.02
N VAL A 18 11.55 -4.50 0.82
CA VAL A 18 10.63 -3.96 1.82
C VAL A 18 9.41 -3.31 1.16
N SER A 19 9.61 -2.53 0.10
CA SER A 19 8.54 -1.89 -0.67
C SER A 19 7.56 -2.92 -1.24
N ARG A 20 8.02 -4.08 -1.69
CA ARG A 20 7.17 -5.17 -2.19
C ARG A 20 6.17 -5.63 -1.12
N VAL A 21 6.65 -5.86 0.10
CA VAL A 21 5.81 -6.28 1.23
C VAL A 21 4.87 -5.16 1.63
N ALA A 22 5.37 -3.92 1.75
CA ALA A 22 4.59 -2.76 2.13
C ALA A 22 3.45 -2.48 1.15
N ILE A 23 3.70 -2.56 -0.16
CA ILE A 23 2.67 -2.36 -1.19
C ILE A 23 1.67 -3.52 -1.15
N HIS A 24 2.15 -4.77 -1.08
CA HIS A 24 1.27 -5.94 -1.10
C HIS A 24 0.23 -5.91 0.02
N TYR A 25 0.67 -5.62 1.25
CA TYR A 25 -0.25 -5.58 2.40
C TYR A 25 -0.89 -4.21 2.62
N GLY A 26 -0.27 -3.12 2.17
CA GLY A 26 -0.75 -1.75 2.36
C GLY A 26 -1.76 -1.29 1.31
N TYR A 27 -1.75 -1.88 0.11
CA TYR A 27 -2.60 -1.45 -1.00
C TYR A 27 -4.09 -1.48 -0.68
N LEU A 28 -4.58 -2.62 -0.16
CA LEU A 28 -6.00 -2.80 0.14
C LEU A 28 -6.47 -1.87 1.28
N PRO A 29 -5.79 -1.80 2.45
CA PRO A 29 -6.12 -0.82 3.49
C PRO A 29 -6.13 0.62 3.00
N LEU A 30 -5.16 1.00 2.15
CA LEU A 30 -5.06 2.36 1.61
C LEU A 30 -6.29 2.73 0.78
N ILE A 31 -6.70 1.86 -0.13
CA ILE A 31 -7.88 2.12 -0.99
C ILE A 31 -9.16 2.15 -0.17
N LEU A 32 -9.33 1.23 0.78
CA LEU A 32 -10.48 1.24 1.69
C LEU A 32 -10.55 2.54 2.49
N TYR A 33 -9.41 3.00 3.02
CA TYR A 33 -9.35 4.27 3.74
C TYR A 33 -9.72 5.46 2.86
N LEU A 34 -9.18 5.54 1.65
CA LEU A 34 -9.49 6.63 0.71
C LEU A 34 -10.98 6.67 0.34
N GLY A 35 -11.59 5.51 0.07
CA GLY A 35 -13.01 5.40 -0.22
C GLY A 35 -13.88 5.79 0.98
N TYR A 36 -13.55 5.26 2.17
CA TYR A 36 -14.24 5.59 3.41
C TYR A 36 -14.15 7.08 3.76
N ALA A 37 -12.98 7.70 3.63
CA ALA A 37 -12.74 9.09 4.00
C ALA A 37 -13.54 10.09 3.15
N ARG A 38 -13.84 9.73 1.89
CA ARG A 38 -14.58 10.58 0.94
C ARG A 38 -16.08 10.24 0.83
N SER A 39 -16.55 9.22 1.55
CA SER A 39 -17.95 8.81 1.50
C SER A 39 -18.81 9.68 2.42
N GLU A 40 -19.91 10.22 1.86
CA GLU A 40 -20.96 10.87 2.62
C GLU A 40 -22.32 10.25 2.28
N PRO A 41 -23.05 9.65 3.25
CA PRO A 41 -22.64 9.42 4.64
C PRO A 41 -21.53 8.35 4.77
N LYS A 42 -20.75 8.39 5.86
CA LYS A 42 -19.71 7.38 6.12
C LYS A 42 -20.36 6.00 6.38
N PRO A 43 -20.00 4.95 5.62
CA PRO A 43 -20.58 3.63 5.80
C PRO A 43 -20.10 2.98 7.10
N SER A 44 -20.86 2.04 7.67
CA SER A 44 -20.35 1.23 8.77
C SER A 44 -19.30 0.22 8.25
N LEU A 45 -18.37 -0.20 9.11
CA LEU A 45 -17.30 -1.13 8.72
C LEU A 45 -17.85 -2.46 8.17
N ILE A 46 -18.97 -2.94 8.70
CA ILE A 46 -19.63 -4.17 8.22
C ILE A 46 -20.04 -4.03 6.74
N ARG A 47 -20.49 -2.85 6.32
CA ARG A 47 -20.88 -2.58 4.92
C ARG A 47 -19.70 -2.53 3.97
N LEU A 48 -18.47 -2.34 4.45
CA LEU A 48 -17.28 -2.38 3.59
C LEU A 48 -16.90 -3.81 3.17
N PHE A 49 -17.31 -4.81 3.95
CA PHE A 49 -16.97 -6.22 3.72
C PHE A 49 -18.17 -7.09 3.38
N SER A 50 -19.39 -6.58 3.56
CA SER A 50 -20.62 -7.30 3.26
C SER A 50 -20.99 -7.17 1.77
N PRO A 51 -21.13 -8.29 1.04
CA PRO A 51 -21.64 -8.26 -0.34
C PRO A 51 -23.16 -8.00 -0.39
N LEU A 52 -23.84 -7.90 0.76
CA LEU A 52 -25.29 -7.70 0.88
C LEU A 52 -25.66 -6.25 1.25
N ALA A 53 -24.69 -5.33 1.21
CA ALA A 53 -24.80 -3.94 1.67
C ALA A 53 -25.40 -2.96 0.65
#